data_AF-A0A099ZFH7-F1
#
_entry.id   AF-A0A099ZFH7-F1
#
_cell.length_a   1.000
_cell.length_b   1.000
_cell.length_c   1.000
_cell.angle_alpha   90.00
_cell.angle_beta   90.00
_cell.angle_gamma   90.00
#
_symmetry.space_group_name_H-M   'P 1'
#
loop_
_entity.id
_entity.type
_entity.pdbx_description
1 polymer ?
#
loop_
_entity_poly.entity_id
_entity_poly.type
_entity_poly.pdbx_seq_one_letter_code
_entity_poly.pdbx_strand_id
1 'polypeptide(L)'
;RGGGRAVSSLATMDFRRANFSLFRDLLGRIPWASALEGRGAQESWLVFKRHFLHAQQQCIPVCKKSGRGGRRPAWMSKELVAMLKQKAAVYRMWKKGQAPWEKYRNVVRECRDATRKAKARLEHNLARDVKNNKKKFFKYINSKKKSKENVGPLADGMGTLVTNNIEKAELLNAFFASVFTKG
;
A
#
# COMPACT_ATOMS: atom_id res chain seq x y z
N ARG A 1 -17.86 8.53 15.71
CA ARG A 1 -17.75 7.11 15.32
C ARG A 1 -16.89 7.04 14.06
N GLY A 2 -15.62 6.68 14.19
CA GLY A 2 -14.66 6.66 13.08
C GLY A 2 -14.74 5.34 12.33
N GLY A 3 -15.19 5.36 11.08
CA GLY A 3 -15.13 4.21 10.19
C GLY A 3 -13.68 3.83 9.92
N GLY A 4 -13.22 2.78 10.60
CA GLY A 4 -11.93 2.14 10.31
C GLY A 4 -11.95 1.63 8.87
N ARG A 5 -11.19 2.31 8.01
CA ARG A 5 -10.96 1.88 6.63
C ARG A 5 -10.33 0.49 6.71
N ALA A 6 -11.06 -0.55 6.30
CA ALA A 6 -10.49 -1.88 6.12
C ALA A 6 -9.37 -1.77 5.09
N VAL A 7 -8.13 -1.72 5.57
CA VAL A 7 -6.98 -1.91 4.71
C VAL A 7 -7.08 -3.36 4.28
N SER A 8 -7.54 -3.61 3.06
CA SER A 8 -7.41 -4.91 2.42
C SER A 8 -5.91 -5.19 2.27
N SER A 9 -5.36 -5.76 3.33
CA SER A 9 -4.03 -6.33 3.37
C SER A 9 -4.06 -7.53 2.43
N LEU A 10 -3.87 -7.30 1.13
CA LEU A 10 -3.61 -8.37 0.18
C LEU A 10 -2.32 -9.06 0.64
N ALA A 11 -2.51 -10.18 1.32
CA ALA A 11 -1.46 -11.05 1.80
C ALA A 11 -0.84 -11.69 0.56
N THR A 12 0.47 -11.59 0.38
CA THR A 12 1.18 -12.11 -0.81
C THR A 12 2.26 -13.06 -0.35
N MET A 13 2.47 -14.15 -1.09
CA MET A 13 3.53 -15.12 -0.78
C MET A 13 4.92 -14.49 -0.96
N ASP A 14 5.78 -14.67 0.05
CA ASP A 14 7.14 -14.16 0.05
C ASP A 14 8.13 -15.24 -0.40
N PHE A 15 8.30 -15.35 -1.72
CA PHE A 15 9.22 -16.31 -2.33
C PHE A 15 10.69 -16.10 -1.95
N ARG A 16 11.08 -14.93 -1.41
CA ARG A 16 12.45 -14.71 -0.93
C ARG A 16 12.74 -15.47 0.36
N ARG A 17 11.69 -15.80 1.12
CA ARG A 17 11.76 -16.53 2.39
C ARG A 17 11.25 -17.97 2.26
N ALA A 18 11.04 -18.45 1.04
CA ALA A 18 10.54 -19.79 0.79
C ALA A 18 11.59 -20.84 1.15
N ASN A 19 11.14 -21.92 1.79
CA ASN A 19 11.96 -23.10 2.02
C ASN A 19 11.84 -24.06 0.81
N PHE A 20 12.69 -23.86 -0.20
CA PHE A 20 12.65 -24.65 -1.43
C PHE A 20 13.11 -26.10 -1.26
N SER A 21 13.96 -26.41 -0.27
CA SER A 21 14.34 -27.80 0.00
C SER A 21 13.14 -28.57 0.54
N LEU A 22 12.45 -28.03 1.55
CA LEU A 22 11.21 -28.62 2.07
C LEU A 22 10.13 -28.75 0.97
N PHE A 23 10.01 -27.74 0.11
CA PHE A 23 9.05 -27.79 -1.00
C PHE A 23 9.33 -28.94 -1.97
N ARG A 24 10.60 -29.15 -2.33
CA ARG A 24 11.01 -30.28 -3.17
C ARG A 24 10.80 -31.62 -2.47
N ASP A 25 11.12 -31.70 -1.18
CA ASP A 25 10.95 -32.93 -0.40
C ASP A 25 9.47 -33.33 -0.29
N LEU A 26 8.58 -32.37 -0.04
CA LEU A 26 7.13 -32.62 0.04
C LEU A 26 6.56 -33.12 -1.29
N LEU A 27 7.02 -32.58 -2.42
CA LEU A 27 6.57 -33.03 -3.73
C LEU A 27 7.22 -34.35 -4.15
N GLY A 28 8.48 -34.59 -3.76
CA GLY A 28 9.21 -35.82 -4.06
C GLY A 28 8.70 -37.04 -3.30
N ARG A 29 8.08 -36.84 -2.13
CA ARG A 29 7.48 -37.92 -1.32
C ARG A 29 6.13 -38.42 -1.84
N ILE A 30 5.54 -37.74 -2.82
CA ILE A 30 4.22 -38.12 -3.34
C ILE A 30 4.41 -39.27 -4.35
N PRO A 31 3.71 -40.41 -4.19
CA PRO A 31 3.75 -41.50 -5.15
C PRO A 31 2.95 -41.13 -6.40
N TRP A 32 3.54 -40.33 -7.28
CA TRP A 32 2.86 -39.77 -8.45
C TRP A 32 2.28 -40.82 -9.39
N ALA A 33 2.95 -41.96 -9.54
CA ALA A 33 2.46 -43.08 -10.35
C ALA A 33 1.06 -43.53 -9.89
N SER A 34 0.91 -43.86 -8.61
CA SER A 34 -0.36 -44.27 -8.02
C SER A 34 -1.37 -43.12 -7.88
N ALA A 35 -0.89 -41.89 -7.64
CA ALA A 35 -1.76 -40.73 -7.49
C ALA A 35 -2.49 -40.34 -8.79
N LEU A 36 -1.86 -40.63 -9.94
CA LEU A 36 -2.34 -40.27 -11.28
C LEU A 36 -2.86 -41.48 -12.08
N GLU A 37 -2.74 -42.69 -11.56
CA GLU A 37 -3.17 -43.93 -12.22
C GLU A 37 -4.68 -43.91 -12.52
N GLY A 38 -5.05 -44.31 -13.74
CA GLY A 38 -6.45 -44.41 -14.17
C GLY A 38 -7.19 -43.08 -14.34
N ARG A 39 -6.50 -41.92 -14.17
CA ARG A 39 -7.11 -40.59 -14.25
C ARG A 39 -6.95 -39.97 -15.63
N GLY A 40 -7.99 -39.28 -16.08
CA GLY A 40 -7.91 -38.43 -17.27
C GLY A 40 -7.02 -37.20 -17.05
N ALA A 41 -6.60 -36.55 -18.14
CA ALA A 41 -5.68 -35.40 -18.07
C ALA A 41 -6.15 -34.28 -17.12
N GLN A 42 -7.45 -33.97 -17.14
CA GLN A 42 -8.04 -32.94 -16.29
C GLN A 42 -8.04 -33.31 -14.80
N GLU A 43 -8.34 -34.56 -14.48
CA GLU A 43 -8.35 -35.06 -13.11
C GLU A 43 -6.93 -35.14 -12.54
N SER A 44 -5.99 -35.62 -13.35
CA SER A 44 -4.56 -35.64 -13.04
C SER A 44 -4.03 -34.22 -12.75
N TRP A 45 -4.44 -33.23 -13.53
CA TRP A 45 -4.08 -31.83 -13.28
C TRP A 45 -4.62 -31.29 -11.96
N LEU A 46 -5.88 -31.60 -11.61
CA LEU A 46 -6.47 -31.16 -10.35
C LEU A 46 -5.76 -31.78 -9.14
N VAL A 47 -5.41 -33.07 -9.22
CA VAL A 47 -4.64 -33.77 -8.18
C VAL A 47 -3.27 -33.13 -8.01
N PHE A 48 -2.53 -32.91 -9.11
CA PHE A 48 -1.26 -32.21 -9.09
C PHE A 48 -1.38 -30.82 -8.45
N LYS A 49 -2.32 -30.00 -8.93
CA LYS A 49 -2.55 -28.64 -8.45
C LYS A 49 -2.84 -28.61 -6.95
N ARG A 50 -3.63 -29.56 -6.44
CA ARG A 50 -3.93 -29.67 -5.01
C ARG A 50 -2.66 -29.90 -4.19
N HIS A 51 -1.86 -30.88 -4.57
CA HIS A 51 -0.62 -31.21 -3.85
C HIS A 51 0.42 -30.08 -3.94
N PHE A 52 0.54 -29.45 -5.10
CA PHE A 52 1.40 -28.31 -5.32
C PHE A 52 1.02 -27.11 -4.44
N LEU A 53 -0.26 -26.73 -4.44
CA LEU A 53 -0.75 -25.61 -3.62
C LEU A 53 -0.62 -25.90 -2.13
N HIS A 54 -0.83 -27.14 -1.70
CA HIS A 54 -0.64 -27.55 -0.31
C HIS A 54 0.83 -27.41 0.12
N ALA A 55 1.77 -27.93 -0.67
CA ALA A 55 3.20 -27.76 -0.41
C ALA A 55 3.59 -26.27 -0.41
N GLN A 56 2.98 -25.48 -1.29
CA GLN A 56 3.27 -24.04 -1.41
C GLN A 56 2.84 -23.28 -0.15
N GLN A 57 1.69 -23.63 0.43
CA GLN A 57 1.20 -23.03 1.68
C GLN A 57 2.10 -23.36 2.88
N GLN A 58 2.67 -24.56 2.92
CA GLN A 58 3.56 -24.98 4.01
C GLN A 58 4.97 -24.38 3.91
N CYS A 59 5.47 -24.18 2.69
CA CYS A 59 6.87 -23.80 2.47
C CYS A 59 7.09 -22.31 2.24
N ILE A 60 6.05 -21.57 1.84
CA ILE A 60 6.18 -20.17 1.45
C ILE A 60 5.39 -19.29 2.43
N PRO A 61 6.08 -18.53 3.31
CA PRO A 61 5.40 -17.67 4.24
C PRO A 61 4.66 -16.55 3.51
N VAL A 62 3.50 -16.16 4.03
CA VAL A 62 2.72 -15.05 3.51
C VAL A 62 3.18 -13.76 4.18
N CYS A 63 3.62 -12.78 3.40
CA CYS A 63 3.91 -11.45 3.91
C CYS A 63 2.71 -10.52 3.70
N LYS A 64 2.47 -9.67 4.69
CA LYS A 64 1.64 -8.49 4.47
C LYS A 64 2.44 -7.59 3.55
N LYS A 65 1.88 -7.21 2.40
CA LYS A 65 2.46 -6.08 1.65
C LYS A 65 2.56 -4.94 2.65
N SER A 66 3.79 -4.55 3.01
CA SER A 66 3.98 -3.39 3.86
C SER A 66 3.25 -2.25 3.15
N GLY A 67 2.19 -1.73 3.77
CA GLY A 67 1.51 -0.57 3.23
C GLY A 67 2.57 0.47 2.90
N ARG A 68 2.36 1.28 1.86
CA ARG A 68 3.30 2.34 1.45
C ARG A 68 3.69 3.30 2.59
N GLY A 69 3.14 3.14 3.79
CA GLY A 69 3.49 3.81 5.04
C GLY A 69 4.92 3.57 5.56
N GLY A 70 5.69 2.65 5.00
CA GLY A 70 7.13 2.54 5.30
C GLY A 70 8.04 3.49 4.51
N ARG A 71 7.53 4.15 3.46
CA ARG A 71 8.37 5.03 2.63
C ARG A 71 8.54 6.39 3.30
N ARG A 72 9.78 6.69 3.65
CA ARG A 72 10.21 8.01 4.12
C ARG A 72 9.73 9.10 3.16
N PRO A 73 9.02 10.13 3.63
CA PRO A 73 8.61 11.25 2.78
C PRO A 73 9.82 11.95 2.16
N ALA A 74 9.67 12.46 0.93
CA ALA A 74 10.77 13.07 0.18
C ALA A 74 11.40 14.30 0.86
N TRP A 75 10.66 15.00 1.73
CA TRP A 75 11.15 16.15 2.50
C TRP A 75 11.92 15.76 3.77
N MET A 76 11.97 14.49 4.16
CA MET A 76 12.51 14.07 5.44
C MET A 76 14.02 13.78 5.34
N SER A 77 14.88 14.71 5.77
CA SER A 77 16.35 14.54 5.81
C SER A 77 16.83 13.74 7.03
N LYS A 78 18.06 13.18 6.99
CA LYS A 78 18.65 12.38 8.11
C LYS A 78 18.70 13.22 9.39
N GLU A 79 19.06 14.48 9.28
CA GLU A 79 19.04 15.48 10.34
C GLU A 79 17.63 15.63 10.96
N LEU A 80 16.59 15.76 10.13
CA LEU A 80 15.22 15.92 10.65
C LEU A 80 14.76 14.67 11.43
N VAL A 81 15.21 13.48 11.02
CA VAL A 81 14.95 12.24 11.77
C VAL A 81 15.69 12.26 13.11
N ALA A 82 16.94 12.73 13.15
CA ALA A 82 17.68 12.89 14.40
C ALA A 82 16.99 13.88 15.35
N MET A 83 16.54 15.02 14.84
CA MET A 83 15.75 15.99 15.62
C MET A 83 14.47 15.38 16.20
N LEU A 84 13.73 14.59 15.41
CA LEU A 84 12.53 13.90 15.90
C LEU A 84 12.84 12.88 17.00
N LYS A 85 13.96 12.16 16.90
CA LYS A 85 14.45 11.27 17.96
C LYS A 85 14.83 12.04 19.22
N GLN A 86 15.51 13.17 19.08
CA GLN A 86 15.84 14.06 20.20
C GLN A 86 14.57 14.57 20.88
N LYS A 87 13.56 15.01 20.11
CA LYS A 87 12.25 15.42 20.64
C LYS A 87 11.61 14.31 21.49
N ALA A 88 11.65 13.06 21.02
CA ALA A 88 11.12 11.92 21.76
C ALA A 88 11.93 11.60 23.02
N ALA A 89 13.26 11.76 22.99
CA ALA A 89 14.11 11.61 24.16
C ALA A 89 13.81 12.69 25.22
N VAL A 90 13.72 13.95 24.81
CA VAL A 90 13.41 15.07 25.70
C VAL A 90 12.00 14.95 26.28
N TYR A 91 11.03 14.51 25.48
CA TYR A 91 9.69 14.19 25.99
C TYR A 91 9.73 13.13 27.09
N ARG A 92 10.52 12.05 26.91
CA ARG A 92 10.67 11.00 27.93
C ARG A 92 11.30 11.52 29.22
N MET A 93 12.31 12.40 29.11
CA MET A 93 12.94 13.03 30.27
C MET A 93 11.97 13.97 31.00
N TRP A 94 11.27 14.84 30.26
CA TRP A 94 10.26 15.74 30.83
C TRP A 94 9.12 14.98 31.51
N LYS A 95 8.61 13.91 30.88
CA LYS A 95 7.56 13.06 31.46
C LYS A 95 7.98 12.38 32.77
N LYS A 96 9.28 12.17 32.98
CA LYS A 96 9.87 11.62 34.22
C LYS A 96 10.27 12.71 35.23
N GLY A 97 9.97 13.98 34.97
CA GLY A 97 10.40 15.10 35.83
C GLY A 97 11.90 15.45 35.74
N GLN A 98 12.65 14.80 34.84
CA GLN A 98 14.11 14.96 34.70
C GLN A 98 14.51 16.09 33.73
N ALA A 99 13.54 16.76 33.11
CA ALA A 99 13.80 17.90 32.24
C ALA A 99 12.74 18.98 32.44
N PRO A 100 13.13 20.27 32.44
CA PRO A 100 12.17 21.38 32.45
C PRO A 100 11.26 21.35 31.22
N TRP A 101 10.01 21.78 31.39
CA TRP A 101 9.05 21.94 30.29
C TRP A 101 9.61 22.80 29.14
N GLU A 102 10.38 23.84 29.47
CA GLU A 102 10.95 24.76 28.49
C GLU A 102 11.88 24.07 27.49
N LYS A 103 12.70 23.11 27.96
CA LYS A 103 13.60 22.33 27.12
C LYS A 103 12.81 21.51 26.09
N TYR A 104 11.72 20.88 26.53
CA TYR A 104 10.83 20.16 25.61
C TYR A 104 10.12 21.11 24.64
N ARG A 105 9.58 22.23 25.14
CA ARG A 105 8.89 23.25 24.33
C ARG A 105 9.78 23.79 23.21
N ASN A 106 11.05 24.08 23.49
CA ASN A 106 12.00 24.60 22.51
C ASN A 106 12.29 23.56 21.41
N VAL A 107 12.59 22.32 21.79
CA VAL A 107 12.84 21.23 20.82
C VAL A 107 11.60 20.94 19.96
N VAL A 108 10.39 21.06 20.51
CA VAL A 108 9.15 20.95 19.74
C VAL A 108 9.03 22.06 18.68
N ARG A 109 9.33 23.31 19.06
CA ARG A 109 9.30 24.46 18.14
C ARG A 109 10.31 24.28 17.01
N GLU A 110 11.55 23.95 17.33
CA GLU A 110 12.61 23.70 16.35
C GLU A 110 12.25 22.57 15.38
N CYS A 111 11.75 21.43 15.89
CA CYS A 111 11.31 20.33 15.05
C CYS A 111 10.18 20.74 14.10
N ARG A 112 9.22 21.55 14.58
CA ARG A 112 8.11 22.07 13.78
C ARG A 112 8.63 22.97 12.65
N ASP A 113 9.53 23.88 12.97
CA ASP A 113 10.11 24.81 11.99
C ASP A 113 11.00 24.10 10.97
N ALA A 114 11.84 23.16 11.41
CA ALA A 114 12.64 22.34 10.51
C ALA A 114 11.77 21.52 9.56
N THR A 115 10.67 20.93 10.06
CA THR A 115 9.70 20.20 9.23
C THR A 115 9.02 21.12 8.21
N ARG A 116 8.62 22.33 8.62
CA ARG A 116 8.00 23.33 7.75
C ARG A 116 8.97 23.76 6.64
N LYS A 117 10.20 24.13 7.00
CA LYS A 117 11.26 24.53 6.06
C LYS A 117 11.58 23.40 5.07
N ALA A 118 11.69 22.16 5.54
CA ALA A 118 12.00 21.02 4.68
C ALA A 118 10.89 20.74 3.64
N LYS A 119 9.61 20.83 4.04
CA LYS A 119 8.48 20.72 3.11
C LYS A 119 8.47 21.85 2.08
N ALA A 120 8.64 23.10 2.53
CA ALA A 120 8.68 24.26 1.65
C ALA A 120 9.82 24.17 0.63
N ARG A 121 11.02 23.73 1.04
CA ARG A 121 12.17 23.50 0.14
C ARG A 121 11.85 22.45 -0.93
N LEU A 122 11.23 21.33 -0.55
CA LEU A 122 10.83 20.30 -1.51
C LEU A 122 9.83 20.87 -2.53
N GLU A 123 8.80 21.58 -2.05
CA GLU A 123 7.75 22.16 -2.90
C GLU A 123 8.32 23.22 -3.85
N HIS A 124 9.20 24.09 -3.36
CA HIS A 124 9.92 25.07 -4.18
C HIS A 124 10.75 24.38 -5.29
N ASN A 125 11.50 23.34 -4.95
CA ASN A 125 12.29 22.59 -5.95
C ASN A 125 11.41 21.90 -7.00
N LEU A 126 10.27 21.34 -6.58
CA LEU A 126 9.30 20.74 -7.51
C LEU A 126 8.68 21.77 -8.46
N ALA A 127 8.38 22.98 -7.96
CA ALA A 127 7.85 24.06 -8.77
C ALA A 127 8.88 24.57 -9.77
N ARG A 128 10.13 24.78 -9.32
CA ARG A 128 11.24 25.21 -10.18
C ARG A 128 11.51 24.22 -11.32
N ASP A 129 11.52 22.93 -11.01
CA ASP A 129 11.88 21.89 -11.98
C ASP A 129 10.67 21.40 -12.80
N VAL A 130 9.50 22.05 -12.70
CA VAL A 130 8.26 21.55 -13.32
C VAL A 130 8.38 21.46 -14.85
N LYS A 131 9.10 22.39 -15.49
CA LYS A 131 9.31 22.39 -16.95
C LYS A 131 10.05 21.14 -17.41
N ASN A 132 11.07 20.74 -16.65
CA ASN A 132 11.94 19.59 -16.97
C ASN A 132 11.37 18.27 -16.46
N ASN A 133 10.56 18.29 -15.38
CA ASN A 133 10.05 17.07 -14.74
C ASN A 133 8.61 17.20 -14.23
N LYS A 134 7.68 17.44 -15.16
CA LYS A 134 6.22 17.51 -14.90
C LYS A 134 5.71 16.29 -14.11
N LYS A 135 6.22 15.09 -14.41
CA LYS A 135 5.81 13.84 -13.75
C LYS A 135 6.05 13.87 -12.23
N LYS A 136 7.21 14.34 -11.75
CA LYS A 136 7.48 14.43 -10.30
C LYS A 136 6.54 15.41 -9.60
N PHE A 137 6.26 16.55 -10.21
CA PHE A 137 5.35 17.56 -9.69
C PHE A 137 3.94 16.99 -9.52
N PHE A 138 3.33 16.46 -10.60
CA PHE A 138 1.98 15.90 -10.53
C PHE A 138 1.90 14.67 -9.62
N LYS A 139 2.95 13.85 -9.55
CA LYS A 139 3.04 12.76 -8.57
C LYS A 139 2.97 13.27 -7.13
N TYR A 140 3.67 14.36 -6.80
CA TYR A 140 3.59 14.98 -5.48
C TYR A 140 2.18 15.52 -5.19
N ILE A 141 1.61 16.30 -6.11
CA ILE A 141 0.24 16.85 -5.98
C ILE A 141 -0.79 15.74 -5.78
N ASN A 142 -0.77 14.71 -6.62
CA ASN A 142 -1.69 13.57 -6.50
C ASN A 142 -1.48 12.78 -5.21
N SER A 143 -0.27 12.75 -4.64
CA SER A 143 -0.02 12.16 -3.32
C SER A 143 -0.60 12.96 -2.15
N LYS A 144 -0.89 14.25 -2.36
CA LYS A 144 -1.47 15.18 -1.37
C LYS A 144 -2.99 15.28 -1.48
N LYS A 145 -3.57 14.94 -2.63
CA LYS A 145 -5.03 14.91 -2.82
C LYS A 145 -5.66 13.91 -1.84
N LYS A 146 -6.75 14.33 -1.19
CA LYS A 146 -7.51 13.50 -0.24
C LYS A 146 -8.28 12.39 -0.97
N SER A 147 -8.82 12.69 -2.15
CA SER A 147 -9.42 11.70 -3.05
C SER A 147 -8.31 10.96 -3.81
N LYS A 148 -8.34 9.63 -3.70
CA LYS A 148 -7.51 8.73 -4.52
C LYS A 148 -8.28 8.17 -5.71
N GLU A 149 -9.62 8.22 -5.63
CA GLU A 149 -10.51 7.94 -6.74
C GLU A 149 -10.67 9.23 -7.55
N ASN A 150 -10.50 9.12 -8.87
CA ASN A 150 -10.70 10.25 -9.79
C ASN A 150 -12.20 10.57 -9.97
N VAL A 151 -13.06 9.57 -9.74
CA VAL A 151 -14.51 9.66 -9.89
C VAL A 151 -15.14 9.38 -8.53
N GLY A 152 -15.90 10.35 -8.01
CA GLY A 152 -16.67 10.20 -6.78
C GLY A 152 -17.73 9.09 -6.90
N PRO A 153 -18.48 8.81 -5.83
CA PRO A 153 -19.66 7.96 -5.93
C PRO A 153 -20.63 8.53 -6.96
N LEU A 154 -21.17 7.67 -7.83
CA LEU A 154 -22.16 8.04 -8.85
C LEU A 154 -23.55 7.58 -8.39
N ALA A 155 -24.59 8.30 -8.76
CA ALA A 155 -25.96 7.83 -8.55
C ALA A 155 -26.43 7.09 -9.80
N ASP A 156 -27.04 5.93 -9.63
CA ASP A 156 -27.76 5.26 -10.71
C ASP A 156 -29.12 5.92 -10.98
N GLY A 157 -29.86 5.43 -11.98
CA GLY A 157 -31.19 5.92 -12.32
C GLY A 157 -32.23 5.76 -11.20
N MET A 158 -31.94 4.96 -10.17
CA MET A 158 -32.79 4.73 -9.00
C MET A 158 -32.34 5.54 -7.78
N GLY A 159 -31.33 6.41 -7.93
CA GLY A 159 -30.78 7.24 -6.85
C GLY A 159 -29.85 6.48 -5.88
N THR A 160 -29.46 5.24 -6.19
CA THR A 160 -28.55 4.45 -5.36
C THR A 160 -27.10 4.85 -5.62
N LEU A 161 -26.33 4.98 -4.54
CA LEU A 161 -24.94 5.45 -4.60
C LEU A 161 -23.97 4.31 -4.97
N VAL A 162 -23.49 4.33 -6.21
CA VAL A 162 -22.49 3.40 -6.75
C VAL A 162 -21.09 3.84 -6.32
N THR A 163 -20.44 3.01 -5.52
CA THR A 163 -19.08 3.28 -4.99
C THR A 163 -18.00 2.37 -5.61
N ASN A 164 -18.38 1.24 -6.19
CA ASN A 164 -17.47 0.28 -6.84
C ASN A 164 -17.01 0.79 -8.22
N ASN A 165 -15.73 0.64 -8.56
CA ASN A 165 -15.18 1.12 -9.83
C ASN A 165 -15.70 0.36 -11.05
N ILE A 166 -16.06 -0.92 -10.92
CA ILE A 166 -16.60 -1.72 -12.03
C ILE A 166 -18.00 -1.22 -12.37
N GLU A 167 -18.87 -1.15 -11.37
CA GLU A 167 -20.24 -0.65 -11.51
C GLU A 167 -20.25 0.82 -12.00
N LYS A 168 -19.34 1.67 -11.50
CA LYS A 168 -19.18 3.04 -12.02
C LYS A 168 -18.85 3.06 -13.51
N ALA A 169 -17.97 2.15 -13.97
CA ALA A 169 -17.58 2.08 -15.38
C ALA A 169 -18.73 1.59 -16.26
N GLU A 170 -19.47 0.58 -15.81
CA GLU A 170 -20.66 0.07 -16.49
C GLU A 170 -21.76 1.13 -16.59
N LEU A 171 -22.03 1.84 -15.49
CA LEU A 171 -23.00 2.93 -15.44
C LEU A 171 -22.65 4.06 -16.42
N LEU A 172 -21.40 4.50 -16.40
CA LEU A 172 -20.91 5.52 -17.34
C LEU A 172 -21.01 5.04 -18.79
N ASN A 173 -20.62 3.79 -19.06
CA ASN A 173 -20.70 3.20 -20.40
C ASN A 173 -22.14 3.14 -20.92
N ALA A 174 -23.10 2.72 -20.08
CA ALA A 174 -24.52 2.70 -20.41
C ALA A 174 -25.06 4.10 -20.72
N PHE A 175 -24.69 5.11 -19.91
CA PHE A 175 -25.06 6.50 -20.16
C PHE A 175 -24.47 7.04 -21.45
N PHE A 176 -23.18 6.79 -21.73
CA PHE A 176 -22.57 7.20 -22.99
C PHE A 176 -23.24 6.53 -24.19
N ALA A 177 -23.55 5.24 -24.11
CA ALA A 177 -24.28 4.53 -25.15
C ALA A 177 -25.70 5.09 -25.39
N SER A 178 -26.39 5.58 -24.34
CA SER A 178 -27.74 6.14 -24.48
C SER A 178 -27.76 7.52 -25.13
N VAL A 179 -26.72 8.34 -24.95
CA VAL A 179 -26.63 9.70 -25.53
C VAL A 179 -25.97 9.71 -26.91
N PHE A 180 -25.22 8.65 -27.25
CA PHE A 180 -24.73 8.44 -28.62
C PHE A 180 -25.80 7.73 -29.46
N THR A 181 -26.81 8.50 -29.89
CA THR A 181 -27.68 8.08 -30.99
C THR A 181 -26.97 8.34 -32.32
N LYS A 182 -27.04 7.37 -33.24
CA LYS A 182 -26.46 7.42 -34.59
C LYS A 182 -26.67 8.79 -35.23
N GLY A 183 -25.57 9.42 -35.67
CA GLY A 183 -25.62 10.46 -36.71
C GLY A 183 -26.00 9.85 -38.05
#